data_AF-A0A4Q6XM09-F1
#
_entry.id   AF-A0A4Q6XM09-F1
#
_cell.length_a   1.000
_cell.length_b   1.000
_cell.length_c   1.000
_cell.angle_alpha   90.00
_cell.angle_beta   90.00
_cell.angle_gamma   90.00
#
_symmetry.space_group_name_H-M   'P 1'
#
loop_
_entity.id
_entity.type
_entity.pdbx_description
1 polymer ?
#
loop_
_entity_poly.entity_id
_entity_poly.type
_entity_poly.pdbx_seq_one_letter_code
_entity_poly.pdbx_strand_id
1 'polypeptide(L)'
;MKRSMKSEATRQHILDTSFELVLRKGFVGVGLQEILKACDVPKGSFYHYFASKEAFGCALLEQYMADYKVRMEQLWQQSESSAYARLMALWQAWIDDPIYGSWAENCLIVKLAAEVSDLSEDMRQILNLGVHRLTQQLALLLQEGQQQGSIPTHLDPFKTAQVMYQLWLGAALMTKLAQDKAPLHLALETTQQLLQPIQE
;
A
#
# COMPACT_ATOMS: atom_id res chain seq x y z
N MET A 1 4.80 32.96 -5.45
CA MET A 1 4.32 31.73 -6.13
C MET A 1 5.44 30.88 -6.75
N LYS A 2 6.22 31.35 -7.75
CA LYS A 2 7.25 30.52 -8.43
C LYS A 2 8.29 29.83 -7.51
N ARG A 3 8.76 30.50 -6.46
CA ARG A 3 9.75 29.93 -5.51
C ARG A 3 9.15 28.84 -4.61
N SER A 4 7.86 28.93 -4.29
CA SER A 4 7.13 27.91 -3.52
C SER A 4 6.95 26.64 -4.33
N MET A 5 6.55 26.76 -5.60
CA MET A 5 6.37 25.61 -6.51
C MET A 5 7.68 24.84 -6.75
N LYS A 6 8.81 25.55 -6.88
CA LYS A 6 10.13 24.91 -6.99
C LYS A 6 10.52 24.17 -5.71
N SER A 7 10.15 24.72 -4.55
CA SER A 7 10.43 24.10 -3.25
C SER A 7 9.65 22.81 -3.07
N GLU A 8 8.36 22.84 -3.37
CA GLU A 8 7.46 21.68 -3.31
C GLU A 8 7.87 20.59 -4.30
N ALA A 9 8.24 20.96 -5.54
CA ALA A 9 8.77 20.02 -6.52
C ALA A 9 10.06 19.33 -6.05
N THR A 10 10.92 20.03 -5.32
CA THR A 10 12.16 19.43 -4.77
C THR A 10 11.84 18.48 -3.62
N ARG A 11 10.92 18.85 -2.72
CA ARG A 11 10.43 17.96 -1.65
C ARG A 11 9.86 16.68 -2.25
N GLN A 12 9.01 16.81 -3.28
CA GLN A 12 8.37 15.69 -3.96
C GLN A 12 9.40 14.78 -4.63
N HIS A 13 10.37 15.36 -5.35
CA HIS A 13 11.47 14.63 -5.97
C HIS A 13 12.26 13.77 -4.97
N ILE A 14 12.51 14.30 -3.75
CA ILE A 14 13.19 13.54 -2.70
C ILE A 14 12.35 12.32 -2.28
N LEU A 15 11.04 12.49 -2.09
CA LEU A 15 10.14 11.39 -1.69
C LEU A 15 10.06 10.32 -2.78
N ASP A 16 9.82 10.72 -4.03
CA ASP A 16 9.65 9.82 -5.17
C ASP A 16 10.94 9.02 -5.45
N THR A 17 12.08 9.70 -5.47
CA THR A 17 13.38 9.04 -5.72
C THR A 17 13.76 8.10 -4.59
N SER A 18 13.42 8.45 -3.35
CA SER A 18 13.76 7.63 -2.19
C SER A 18 12.83 6.45 -1.97
N PHE A 19 11.60 6.49 -2.52
CA PHE A 19 10.64 5.39 -2.45
C PHE A 19 11.27 4.08 -2.92
N GLU A 20 11.87 4.07 -4.11
CA GLU A 20 12.53 2.88 -4.69
C GLU A 20 13.70 2.36 -3.84
N LEU A 21 14.49 3.28 -3.27
CA LEU A 21 15.59 2.92 -2.39
C LEU A 21 15.08 2.20 -1.13
N VAL A 22 14.07 2.77 -0.48
CA VAL A 22 13.47 2.24 0.74
C VAL A 22 12.74 0.92 0.46
N LEU A 23 12.04 0.82 -0.66
CA LEU A 23 11.36 -0.42 -1.07
C LEU A 23 12.34 -1.59 -1.23
N ARG A 24 13.51 -1.32 -1.82
CA ARG A 24 14.55 -2.35 -2.05
C ARG A 24 15.32 -2.68 -0.77
N LYS A 25 15.84 -1.66 -0.09
CA LYS A 25 16.85 -1.81 0.98
C LYS A 25 16.29 -1.67 2.40
N GLY A 26 15.02 -1.34 2.56
CA GLY A 26 14.42 -1.04 3.86
C GLY A 26 14.71 0.39 4.30
N PHE A 27 14.05 0.84 5.36
CA PHE A 27 14.26 2.20 5.87
C PHE A 27 15.53 2.27 6.70
N VAL A 28 15.80 1.25 7.51
CA VAL A 28 17.01 1.18 8.34
C VAL A 28 18.25 1.03 7.46
N GLY A 29 18.17 0.20 6.42
CA GLY A 29 19.28 -0.10 5.51
C GLY A 29 19.74 1.06 4.63
N VAL A 30 18.89 2.07 4.39
CA VAL A 30 19.24 3.22 3.54
C VAL A 30 19.83 4.35 4.38
N GLY A 31 21.10 4.68 4.17
CA GLY A 31 21.75 5.82 4.82
C GLY A 31 21.32 7.17 4.25
N LEU A 32 21.39 8.25 5.05
CA LEU A 32 21.07 9.60 4.56
C LEU A 32 21.95 10.00 3.36
N GLN A 33 23.25 9.68 3.38
CA GLN A 33 24.14 9.99 2.26
C GLN A 33 23.72 9.30 0.95
N GLU A 34 23.16 8.10 1.04
CA GLU A 34 22.66 7.38 -0.11
C GLU A 34 21.42 8.05 -0.70
N ILE A 35 20.48 8.49 0.15
CA ILE A 35 19.31 9.28 -0.25
C ILE A 35 19.75 10.56 -0.96
N LEU A 36 20.65 11.34 -0.34
CA LEU A 36 21.15 12.60 -0.90
C LEU A 36 21.79 12.38 -2.29
N LYS A 37 22.59 11.32 -2.43
CA LYS A 37 23.24 10.98 -3.69
C LYS A 37 22.24 10.57 -4.76
N ALA A 38 21.23 9.76 -4.42
CA ALA A 38 20.22 9.33 -5.38
C ALA A 38 19.33 10.48 -5.83
N CYS A 39 18.98 11.39 -4.91
CA CYS A 39 18.16 12.55 -5.22
C CYS A 39 18.93 13.69 -5.92
N ASP A 40 20.27 13.64 -5.96
CA ASP A 40 21.14 14.76 -6.34
C ASP A 40 20.83 16.05 -5.55
N VAL A 41 20.67 15.91 -4.22
CA VAL A 41 20.31 17.00 -3.32
C VAL A 41 21.39 17.20 -2.24
N PRO A 42 21.89 18.43 -2.02
CA PRO A 42 22.81 18.71 -0.94
C PRO A 42 22.21 18.44 0.45
N LYS A 43 23.04 18.01 1.41
CA LYS A 43 22.61 17.76 2.80
C LYS A 43 21.82 18.92 3.41
N GLY A 44 22.28 20.15 3.23
CA GLY A 44 21.60 21.35 3.73
C GLY A 44 20.20 21.54 3.14
N SER A 45 20.01 21.21 1.86
CA SER A 45 18.70 21.26 1.20
C SER A 45 17.76 20.18 1.73
N PHE A 46 18.25 18.97 2.04
CA PHE A 46 17.41 17.95 2.66
C PHE A 46 16.84 18.41 4.01
N TYR A 47 17.67 18.98 4.88
CA TYR A 47 17.22 19.47 6.19
C TYR A 47 16.34 20.72 6.12
N HIS A 48 16.28 21.39 4.95
CA HIS A 48 15.27 22.42 4.71
C HIS A 48 13.86 21.82 4.59
N TYR A 49 13.75 20.58 4.08
CA TYR A 49 12.46 19.89 3.86
C TYR A 49 12.08 18.93 4.98
N PHE A 50 13.06 18.27 5.59
CA PHE A 50 12.85 17.23 6.60
C PHE A 50 13.75 17.46 7.81
N ALA A 51 13.17 17.66 8.99
CA ALA A 51 13.91 17.94 10.21
C ALA A 51 14.90 16.82 10.60
N SER A 52 14.59 15.58 10.22
CA SER A 52 15.42 14.40 10.47
C SER A 52 15.16 13.33 9.39
N LYS A 53 15.96 12.26 9.40
CA LYS A 53 15.69 11.07 8.56
C LYS A 53 14.35 10.43 8.94
N GLU A 54 14.00 10.42 10.23
CA GLU A 54 12.71 9.94 10.72
C GLU A 54 11.56 10.80 10.19
N ALA A 55 11.65 12.13 10.25
CA ALA A 55 10.63 13.02 9.70
C ALA A 55 10.44 12.82 8.18
N PHE A 56 11.53 12.55 7.46
CA PHE A 56 11.46 12.11 6.06
C PHE A 56 10.74 10.76 5.92
N GLY A 57 11.03 9.79 6.79
CA GLY A 57 10.37 8.49 6.81
C GLY A 57 8.86 8.60 7.03
N CYS A 58 8.43 9.43 7.98
CA CYS A 58 7.02 9.73 8.20
C CYS A 58 6.38 10.33 6.94
N ALA A 59 7.00 11.36 6.35
CA ALA A 59 6.49 12.00 5.14
C ALA A 59 6.39 11.03 3.94
N LEU A 60 7.35 10.11 3.81
CA LEU A 60 7.34 9.08 2.77
C LEU A 60 6.19 8.10 2.95
N LEU A 61 5.96 7.64 4.19
CA LEU A 61 4.85 6.73 4.51
C LEU A 61 3.49 7.40 4.32
N GLU A 62 3.35 8.66 4.73
CA GLU A 62 2.12 9.44 4.52
C GLU A 62 1.81 9.59 3.03
N GLN A 63 2.82 9.94 2.22
CA GLN A 63 2.67 10.00 0.76
C GLN A 63 2.28 8.62 0.21
N TYR A 64 2.98 7.56 0.58
CA TYR A 64 2.67 6.21 0.10
C TYR A 64 1.22 5.79 0.43
N MET A 65 0.73 6.08 1.64
CA MET A 65 -0.66 5.81 2.01
C MET A 65 -1.66 6.64 1.18
N ALA A 66 -1.35 7.92 0.93
CA ALA A 66 -2.18 8.80 0.12
C ALA A 66 -2.25 8.34 -1.35
N ASP A 67 -1.10 8.00 -1.93
CA ASP A 67 -0.98 7.53 -3.32
C ASP A 67 -1.69 6.19 -3.49
N TYR A 68 -1.57 5.27 -2.53
CA TYR A 68 -2.29 3.99 -2.55
C TYR A 68 -3.81 4.22 -2.55
N LYS A 69 -4.31 5.12 -1.69
CA LYS A 69 -5.74 5.48 -1.65
C LYS A 69 -6.22 6.00 -3.00
N VAL A 70 -5.51 6.96 -3.59
CA VAL A 70 -5.87 7.54 -4.90
C VAL A 70 -5.88 6.47 -5.99
N ARG A 71 -4.87 5.59 -6.00
CA ARG A 71 -4.78 4.50 -6.97
C ARG A 71 -5.96 3.52 -6.86
N MET A 72 -6.33 3.16 -5.63
CA MET A 72 -7.48 2.29 -5.38
C MET A 72 -8.80 2.95 -5.80
N GLU A 73 -8.98 4.24 -5.51
CA GLU A 73 -10.16 5.00 -5.93
C GLU A 73 -10.27 5.08 -7.45
N GLN A 74 -9.16 5.32 -8.16
CA GLN A 74 -9.12 5.32 -9.63
C GLN A 74 -9.47 3.95 -10.20
N LEU A 75 -8.91 2.87 -9.63
CA LEU A 75 -9.20 1.50 -10.06
C LEU A 75 -10.71 1.18 -9.94
N TRP A 76 -11.35 1.61 -8.85
CA TRP A 76 -12.78 1.38 -8.64
C TRP A 76 -13.68 2.28 -9.49
N GLN A 77 -13.27 3.51 -9.78
CA GLN A 77 -14.01 4.44 -10.65
C GLN A 77 -14.04 4.01 -12.12
N GLN A 78 -13.01 3.29 -12.58
CA GLN A 78 -12.94 2.81 -13.97
C GLN A 78 -13.94 1.70 -14.30
N SER A 79 -14.66 1.18 -13.31
CA SER A 79 -15.58 0.06 -13.50
C SER A 79 -17.01 0.44 -13.13
N GLU A 80 -17.96 0.29 -14.07
CA GLU A 80 -19.40 0.19 -13.78
C GLU A 80 -19.77 -1.19 -13.18
N SER A 81 -18.81 -1.82 -12.51
CA SER A 81 -18.87 -3.22 -12.14
C SER A 81 -19.33 -3.42 -10.69
N SER A 82 -19.89 -4.59 -10.41
CA SER A 82 -20.33 -4.98 -9.07
C SER A 82 -19.21 -4.81 -8.03
N ALA A 83 -19.57 -4.65 -6.76
CA ALA A 83 -18.58 -4.55 -5.69
C ALA A 83 -17.61 -5.76 -5.68
N TYR A 84 -18.11 -6.96 -6.00
CA TYR A 84 -17.27 -8.15 -6.19
C TYR A 84 -16.21 -7.95 -7.28
N ALA A 85 -16.61 -7.43 -8.45
CA ALA A 85 -15.68 -7.21 -9.55
C ALA A 85 -14.63 -6.13 -9.21
N ARG A 86 -15.01 -5.05 -8.53
CA ARG A 86 -14.07 -4.04 -7.99
C ARG A 86 -13.09 -4.61 -6.98
N LEU A 87 -13.55 -5.54 -6.13
CA LEU A 87 -12.69 -6.22 -5.16
C LEU A 87 -11.70 -7.16 -5.88
N MET A 88 -12.17 -7.92 -6.88
CA MET A 88 -11.30 -8.78 -7.68
C MET A 88 -10.28 -7.98 -8.49
N ALA A 89 -10.67 -6.82 -9.02
CA ALA A 89 -9.75 -5.91 -9.73
C ALA A 89 -8.61 -5.44 -8.82
N LEU A 90 -8.90 -5.10 -7.56
CA LEU A 90 -7.87 -4.74 -6.58
C LEU A 90 -6.86 -5.87 -6.37
N TRP A 91 -7.36 -7.08 -6.15
CA TRP A 91 -6.52 -8.26 -5.94
C TRP A 91 -5.73 -8.68 -7.18
N GLN A 92 -6.32 -8.49 -8.36
CA GLN A 92 -5.62 -8.67 -9.61
C GLN A 92 -4.49 -7.64 -9.77
N ALA A 93 -4.72 -6.38 -9.39
CA ALA A 93 -3.68 -5.34 -9.39
C ALA A 93 -2.56 -5.62 -8.36
N TRP A 94 -2.86 -6.30 -7.25
CA TRP A 94 -1.84 -6.83 -6.34
C TRP A 94 -0.91 -7.83 -7.02
N ILE A 95 -1.45 -8.69 -7.89
CA ILE A 95 -0.66 -9.64 -8.67
C ILE A 95 0.09 -8.91 -9.79
N ASP A 96 -0.63 -8.18 -10.63
CA ASP A 96 -0.10 -7.52 -11.81
C ASP A 96 -1.00 -6.37 -12.26
N ASP A 97 -0.45 -5.16 -12.28
CA ASP A 97 -1.11 -3.95 -12.75
C ASP A 97 -0.39 -3.40 -14.00
N PRO A 98 -1.09 -3.06 -15.09
CA PRO A 98 -0.46 -2.61 -16.33
C PRO A 98 0.34 -1.29 -16.21
N ILE A 99 0.01 -0.45 -15.22
CA ILE A 99 0.58 0.89 -15.05
C ILE A 99 1.70 0.84 -14.00
N TYR A 100 1.47 0.14 -12.89
CA TYR A 100 2.33 0.19 -11.70
C TYR A 100 3.08 -1.13 -11.41
N GLY A 101 2.88 -2.17 -12.22
CA GLY A 101 3.38 -3.52 -11.91
C GLY A 101 2.69 -4.12 -10.67
N SER A 102 3.26 -5.17 -10.08
CA SER A 102 2.66 -5.80 -8.89
C SER A 102 2.61 -4.85 -7.70
N TRP A 103 1.41 -4.54 -7.18
CA TRP A 103 1.31 -3.73 -5.96
C TRP A 103 1.85 -4.47 -4.73
N ALA A 104 1.79 -5.80 -4.72
CA ALA A 104 2.35 -6.64 -3.66
C ALA A 104 3.88 -6.49 -3.56
N GLU A 105 4.58 -6.49 -4.69
CA GLU A 105 6.03 -6.32 -4.74
C GLU A 105 6.46 -4.90 -4.32
N ASN A 106 5.59 -3.91 -4.59
CA ASN A 106 5.77 -2.50 -4.24
C ASN A 106 5.17 -2.11 -2.87
N CYS A 107 4.83 -3.09 -2.02
CA CYS A 107 4.16 -2.85 -0.75
C CYS A 107 5.13 -2.41 0.37
N LEU A 108 5.10 -1.14 0.76
CA LEU A 108 5.92 -0.66 1.89
C LEU A 108 5.44 -1.18 3.25
N ILE A 109 4.16 -1.54 3.40
CA ILE A 109 3.67 -2.15 4.65
C ILE A 109 4.40 -3.47 4.90
N VAL A 110 4.45 -4.36 3.90
CA VAL A 110 5.18 -5.64 3.99
C VAL A 110 6.67 -5.39 4.19
N LYS A 111 7.24 -4.38 3.52
CA LYS A 111 8.68 -4.10 3.60
C LYS A 111 9.10 -3.54 4.96
N LEU A 112 8.27 -2.68 5.57
CA LEU A 112 8.70 -1.82 6.67
C LEU A 112 8.03 -2.14 8.00
N ALA A 113 6.87 -2.83 8.05
CA ALA A 113 6.13 -3.03 9.29
C ALA A 113 7.00 -3.59 10.42
N ALA A 114 7.83 -4.61 10.14
CA ALA A 114 8.75 -5.18 11.13
C ALA A 114 9.93 -4.24 11.47
N GLU A 115 10.48 -3.51 10.49
CA GLU A 115 11.61 -2.59 10.72
C GLU A 115 11.23 -1.36 11.54
N VAL A 116 10.05 -0.79 11.29
CA VAL A 116 9.66 0.52 11.85
C VAL A 116 8.91 0.41 13.17
N SER A 117 8.28 -0.75 13.46
CA SER A 117 7.53 -0.93 14.71
C SER A 117 8.38 -0.78 15.97
N ASP A 118 9.66 -1.16 15.90
CA ASP A 118 10.60 -1.02 17.02
C ASP A 118 11.47 0.24 16.92
N LEU A 119 11.41 0.95 15.79
CA LEU A 119 12.30 2.09 15.49
C LEU A 119 11.65 3.45 15.79
N SER A 120 10.40 3.63 15.38
CA SER A 120 9.71 4.93 15.41
C SER A 120 8.22 4.73 15.64
N GLU A 121 7.72 5.25 16.77
CA GLU A 121 6.29 5.21 17.09
C GLU A 121 5.46 6.00 16.08
N ASP A 122 5.97 7.13 15.58
CA ASP A 122 5.28 7.94 14.58
C ASP A 122 5.10 7.16 13.26
N MET A 123 6.17 6.53 12.75
CA MET A 123 6.09 5.70 11.54
C MET A 123 5.17 4.49 11.74
N ARG A 124 5.22 3.84 12.90
CA ARG A 124 4.33 2.72 13.25
C ARG A 124 2.87 3.15 13.23
N GLN A 125 2.55 4.31 13.82
CA GLN A 125 1.19 4.85 13.87
C GLN A 125 0.68 5.23 12.47
N ILE A 126 1.54 5.82 11.62
CA ILE A 126 1.18 6.14 10.22
C ILE A 126 0.79 4.86 9.46
N LEU A 127 1.60 3.80 9.55
CA LEU A 127 1.27 2.51 8.92
C LEU A 127 -0.02 1.92 9.49
N ASN A 128 -0.16 1.88 10.82
CA ASN A 128 -1.32 1.29 11.46
C ASN A 128 -2.62 2.02 11.09
N LEU A 129 -2.61 3.34 11.10
CA LEU A 129 -3.75 4.16 10.66
C LEU A 129 -4.05 3.96 9.18
N GLY A 130 -3.02 3.84 8.35
CA GLY A 130 -3.14 3.50 6.93
C GLY A 130 -3.87 2.18 6.71
N VAL A 131 -3.40 1.10 7.36
CA VAL A 131 -4.03 -0.23 7.30
C VAL A 131 -5.48 -0.20 7.80
N HIS A 132 -5.76 0.51 8.89
CA HIS A 132 -7.13 0.68 9.38
C HIS A 132 -8.05 1.36 8.36
N ARG A 133 -7.57 2.42 7.68
CA ARG A 133 -8.35 3.10 6.64
C ARG A 133 -8.59 2.20 5.42
N LEU A 134 -7.58 1.45 4.98
CA LEU A 134 -7.71 0.52 3.85
C LEU A 134 -8.70 -0.60 4.13
N THR A 135 -8.58 -1.25 5.29
CA THR A 135 -9.52 -2.30 5.71
C THR A 135 -10.94 -1.76 5.89
N GLN A 136 -11.11 -0.51 6.32
CA GLN A 136 -12.42 0.13 6.37
C GLN A 136 -13.02 0.35 4.97
N GLN A 137 -12.22 0.80 3.99
CA GLN A 137 -12.69 0.95 2.60
C GLN A 137 -13.08 -0.40 1.99
N LEU A 138 -12.32 -1.46 2.26
CA LEU A 138 -12.67 -2.82 1.86
C LEU A 138 -13.98 -3.28 2.51
N ALA A 139 -14.18 -3.01 3.80
CA ALA A 139 -15.41 -3.37 4.51
C ALA A 139 -16.64 -2.67 3.91
N LEU A 140 -16.51 -1.39 3.54
CA LEU A 140 -17.58 -0.64 2.86
C LEU A 140 -17.90 -1.24 1.49
N LEU A 141 -16.89 -1.66 0.73
CA LEU A 141 -17.09 -2.34 -0.55
C LEU A 141 -17.79 -3.70 -0.37
N LEU A 142 -17.41 -4.46 0.67
CA LEU A 142 -18.07 -5.72 1.02
C LEU A 142 -19.55 -5.50 1.38
N GLN A 143 -19.86 -4.47 2.17
CA GLN A 143 -21.24 -4.08 2.50
C GLN A 143 -22.05 -3.69 1.25
N GLU A 144 -21.46 -2.91 0.35
CA GLU A 144 -22.06 -2.56 -0.93
C GLU A 144 -22.37 -3.83 -1.75
N GLY A 145 -21.44 -4.77 -1.79
CA GLY A 145 -21.63 -6.04 -2.50
C GLY A 145 -22.74 -6.91 -1.92
N GLN A 146 -22.91 -6.89 -0.60
CA GLN A 146 -24.03 -7.57 0.07
C GLN A 146 -25.38 -6.93 -0.31
N GLN A 147 -25.45 -5.60 -0.37
CA GLN A 147 -26.66 -4.89 -0.81
C GLN A 147 -26.99 -5.18 -2.29
N GLN A 148 -25.96 -5.34 -3.12
CA GLN A 148 -26.08 -5.71 -4.53
C GLN A 148 -26.35 -7.20 -4.76
N GLY A 149 -26.28 -8.05 -3.72
CA GLY A 149 -26.36 -9.50 -3.85
C GLY A 149 -25.15 -10.16 -4.54
N SER A 150 -24.05 -9.42 -4.73
CA SER A 150 -22.81 -9.92 -5.33
C SER A 150 -21.83 -10.54 -4.33
N ILE A 151 -22.08 -10.34 -3.03
CA ILE A 151 -21.27 -10.87 -1.93
C ILE A 151 -22.21 -11.53 -0.91
N PRO A 152 -21.85 -12.68 -0.31
CA PRO A 152 -22.70 -13.38 0.65
C PRO A 152 -23.01 -12.55 1.89
N THR A 153 -24.26 -12.56 2.33
CA THR A 153 -24.76 -11.78 3.47
C THR A 153 -24.39 -12.37 4.83
N HIS A 154 -23.97 -13.63 4.89
CA HIS A 154 -23.56 -14.29 6.14
C HIS A 154 -22.17 -13.84 6.64
N LEU A 155 -21.38 -13.18 5.79
CA LEU A 155 -20.05 -12.68 6.12
C LEU A 155 -20.17 -11.36 6.91
N ASP A 156 -19.39 -11.21 7.97
CA ASP A 156 -19.18 -9.91 8.63
C ASP A 156 -18.21 -9.07 7.77
N PRO A 157 -18.64 -7.94 7.20
CA PRO A 157 -17.81 -7.17 6.27
C PRO A 157 -16.52 -6.64 6.90
N PHE A 158 -16.56 -6.23 8.17
CA PHE A 158 -15.40 -5.65 8.85
C PHE A 158 -14.36 -6.71 9.19
N LYS A 159 -14.80 -7.86 9.72
CA LYS A 159 -13.91 -8.99 10.01
C LYS A 159 -13.34 -9.59 8.72
N THR A 160 -14.18 -9.76 7.70
CA THR A 160 -13.78 -10.31 6.41
C THR A 160 -12.74 -9.42 5.73
N ALA A 161 -12.92 -8.10 5.74
CA ALA A 161 -11.94 -7.16 5.21
C ALA A 161 -10.58 -7.26 5.92
N GLN A 162 -10.57 -7.36 7.24
CA GLN A 162 -9.34 -7.50 8.02
C GLN A 162 -8.61 -8.82 7.72
N VAL A 163 -9.32 -9.94 7.76
CA VAL A 163 -8.74 -11.27 7.48
C VAL A 163 -8.22 -11.34 6.04
N MET A 164 -8.98 -10.79 5.09
CA MET A 164 -8.58 -10.76 3.69
C MET A 164 -7.31 -9.92 3.51
N TYR A 165 -7.24 -8.73 4.11
CA TYR A 165 -6.04 -7.91 4.02
C TYR A 165 -4.81 -8.61 4.65
N GLN A 166 -5.00 -9.32 5.77
CA GLN A 166 -3.94 -10.12 6.40
C GLN A 166 -3.46 -11.26 5.50
N LEU A 167 -4.39 -11.98 4.84
CA LEU A 167 -4.08 -13.02 3.86
C LEU A 167 -3.20 -12.46 2.72
N TRP A 168 -3.60 -11.32 2.17
CA TRP A 168 -2.88 -10.69 1.05
C TRP A 168 -1.51 -10.15 1.46
N LEU A 169 -1.37 -9.55 2.66
CA LEU A 169 -0.07 -9.17 3.20
C LEU A 169 0.86 -10.38 3.38
N GLY A 170 0.32 -11.51 3.89
CA GLY A 170 1.05 -12.76 4.00
C GLY A 170 1.48 -13.30 2.64
N ALA A 171 0.59 -13.29 1.65
CA ALA A 171 0.89 -13.72 0.30
C ALA A 171 1.95 -12.85 -0.41
N ALA A 172 1.90 -11.53 -0.21
CA ALA A 172 2.91 -10.60 -0.71
C ALA A 172 4.29 -10.85 -0.07
N LEU A 173 4.33 -11.10 1.24
CA LEU A 173 5.56 -11.50 1.94
C LEU A 173 6.12 -12.81 1.37
N MET A 174 5.27 -13.82 1.21
CA MET A 174 5.67 -15.14 0.69
C MET A 174 6.11 -15.07 -0.78
N THR A 175 5.51 -14.21 -1.59
CA THR A 175 5.93 -13.97 -2.98
C THR A 175 7.36 -13.42 -3.04
N LYS A 176 7.69 -12.48 -2.15
CA LYS A 176 9.05 -11.96 -2.04
C LYS A 176 10.03 -13.02 -1.56
N LEU A 177 9.60 -13.93 -0.69
CA LEU A 177 10.45 -15.04 -0.22
C LEU A 177 10.69 -16.09 -1.32
N ALA A 178 9.63 -16.50 -2.01
CA ALA A 178 9.66 -17.53 -3.04
C ALA A 178 10.23 -17.04 -4.38
N GLN A 179 10.24 -15.72 -4.61
CA GLN A 179 10.58 -15.10 -5.91
C GLN A 179 9.65 -15.57 -7.04
N ASP A 180 8.39 -15.87 -6.69
CA ASP A 180 7.32 -16.25 -7.61
C ASP A 180 5.97 -15.71 -7.11
N LYS A 181 5.00 -15.54 -8.01
CA LYS A 181 3.67 -15.01 -7.67
C LYS A 181 2.68 -16.10 -7.23
N ALA A 182 3.09 -17.35 -7.04
CA ALA A 182 2.19 -18.45 -6.69
C ALA A 182 1.44 -18.20 -5.36
N PRO A 183 2.05 -17.61 -4.30
CA PRO A 183 1.32 -17.26 -3.09
C PRO A 183 0.19 -16.24 -3.32
N LEU A 184 0.36 -15.28 -4.23
CA LEU A 184 -0.70 -14.31 -4.57
C LEU A 184 -1.82 -14.97 -5.36
N HIS A 185 -1.51 -15.89 -6.28
CA HIS A 185 -2.53 -16.67 -6.98
C HIS A 185 -3.34 -17.55 -6.02
N LEU A 186 -2.68 -18.20 -5.05
CA LEU A 186 -3.37 -18.95 -3.99
C LEU A 186 -4.27 -18.05 -3.13
N ALA A 187 -3.80 -16.84 -2.80
CA ALA A 187 -4.62 -15.86 -2.07
C ALA A 187 -5.84 -15.41 -2.89
N LEU A 188 -5.71 -15.26 -4.21
CA LEU A 188 -6.83 -14.94 -5.10
C LEU A 188 -7.86 -16.08 -5.12
N GLU A 189 -7.43 -17.32 -5.32
CA GLU A 189 -8.33 -18.49 -5.29
C GLU A 189 -9.05 -18.60 -3.95
N THR A 190 -8.32 -18.44 -2.84
CA THR A 190 -8.88 -18.46 -1.48
C THR A 190 -9.91 -17.34 -1.28
N THR A 191 -9.61 -16.14 -1.79
CA THR A 191 -10.52 -15.00 -1.72
C THR A 191 -11.80 -15.27 -2.51
N GLN A 192 -11.70 -15.86 -3.70
CA GLN A 192 -12.85 -16.22 -4.52
C GLN A 192 -13.72 -17.25 -3.81
N GLN A 193 -13.13 -18.30 -3.26
CA GLN A 193 -13.85 -19.34 -2.51
C GLN A 193 -14.58 -18.76 -1.28
N LEU A 194 -13.93 -17.87 -0.53
CA LEU A 194 -14.53 -17.23 0.65
C LEU A 194 -15.78 -16.39 0.29
N LEU A 195 -15.80 -15.81 -0.91
CA LEU A 195 -16.87 -14.93 -1.38
C LEU A 195 -17.91 -15.66 -2.24
N GLN A 196 -17.79 -16.96 -2.45
CA GLN A 196 -18.82 -17.73 -3.17
C GLN A 196 -20.10 -17.81 -2.33
N PRO A 197 -21.29 -17.75 -2.96
CA PRO A 197 -22.53 -18.09 -2.30
C PRO A 197 -22.45 -19.53 -1.77
N ILE A 198 -22.96 -19.77 -0.56
CA ILE A 198 -23.11 -21.13 -0.05
C ILE A 198 -24.10 -21.83 -0.99
N GLN A 199 -23.64 -22.87 -1.69
CA GLN A 199 -24.53 -23.78 -2.39
C GLN A 199 -25.28 -24.58 -1.32
N GLU A 200 -26.58 -24.35 -1.18
CA GLU A 200 -27.49 -25.20 -0.39
C GLU A 200 -27.66 -26.59 -1.04
#